data_AF-A0A0J6FBT3-F1
#
_entry.id   AF-A0A0J6FBT3-F1
#
_cell.length_a   1.000
_cell.length_b   1.000
_cell.length_c   1.000
_cell.angle_alpha   90.00
_cell.angle_beta   90.00
_cell.angle_gamma   90.00
#
_symmetry.space_group_name_H-M   'P 1'
#
loop_
_entity.id
_entity.type
_entity.pdbx_description
1 polymer ?
#
loop_
_entity_poly.entity_id
_entity_poly.type
_entity_poly.pdbx_seq_one_letter_code
_entity_poly.pdbx_strand_id
1 'polypeptide(L)'
;MTLERTSTNQSRRSKRSHHSHSNSETHSRSHNSIRRTRTNQSLNGKETPDHLQGHLNHLTPDQERALEEFKAVCIEKGLYTPAEEGKAASHEYPTLFARAGQAPLERRKKTKYEEEWRKANQIDALYENFDVDSYENARRVYPQWTGRRDRRGIPVYVFVIKHLTSKNMAAYSSGAASTATSSTHTSSTVPSRLLRLFALYENMTRFVVPLCSSLPRPNPETPISSTTNIVDISGVGLKQFWNLKGHMQDASVLATAHYPETLDRIFIIGAPSFFPTVWGWIKRWFDPVTTSKIFILSSSEVKSTLTSFMDPSSFPKQYGGELDWEWGDMPNLDEPAQELVGALEELGPKGDGEISTESSNKTVEERKRNFVKGPVAWLKDRIEIFGSIGGQKRRKTIPVQGEQKPSETDQAVVSEANGVVVEVTPAATTEGEEKLVTTPEAQVNGTTVSS
;
A
#
# COMPACT_ATOMS: atom_id res chain seq x y z
N MET A 1 7.81 7.37 -69.90
CA MET A 1 8.63 8.57 -70.18
C MET A 1 9.78 8.57 -69.17
N THR A 2 10.88 7.89 -69.54
CA THR A 2 12.21 8.45 -69.93
C THR A 2 13.09 8.59 -68.68
N LEU A 3 13.89 7.57 -68.30
CA LEU A 3 15.15 7.02 -68.84
C LEU A 3 16.35 7.45 -67.97
N GLU A 4 17.19 6.47 -67.64
CA GLU A 4 18.46 6.58 -66.90
C GLU A 4 19.50 7.49 -67.59
N ARG A 5 20.50 8.00 -66.85
CA ARG A 5 21.91 7.48 -66.80
C ARG A 5 22.94 8.53 -66.33
N THR A 6 23.71 8.12 -65.32
CA THR A 6 25.18 8.26 -65.10
C THR A 6 26.00 9.50 -65.51
N SER A 7 26.80 9.97 -64.53
CA SER A 7 28.26 10.29 -64.52
C SER A 7 28.80 11.31 -65.55
N THR A 8 29.66 12.28 -65.26
CA THR A 8 30.98 12.32 -64.59
C THR A 8 31.43 13.79 -64.65
N ASN A 9 32.26 14.31 -63.74
CA ASN A 9 33.50 14.97 -64.20
C ASN A 9 34.57 15.19 -63.12
N GLN A 10 35.80 14.89 -63.52
CA GLN A 10 37.07 15.09 -62.82
C GLN A 10 37.62 16.51 -63.03
N SER A 11 38.61 16.89 -62.22
CA SER A 11 39.89 17.57 -62.59
C SER A 11 40.36 18.44 -61.40
N ARG A 12 41.40 18.12 -60.62
CA ARG A 12 42.86 17.91 -60.85
C ARG A 12 43.69 19.13 -60.38
N ARG A 13 44.74 18.79 -59.60
CA ARG A 13 46.09 19.40 -59.46
C ARG A 13 46.21 20.73 -58.68
N SER A 14 47.30 21.03 -57.95
CA SER A 14 48.55 20.30 -57.65
C SER A 14 49.34 20.89 -56.47
N LYS A 15 50.04 19.98 -55.79
CA LYS A 15 51.21 19.99 -54.90
C LYS A 15 52.26 21.15 -54.93
N ARG A 16 52.85 21.35 -53.72
CA ARG A 16 54.27 21.60 -53.28
C ARG A 16 54.32 22.80 -52.30
N SER A 17 55.13 22.90 -51.23
CA SER A 17 56.44 22.34 -50.86
C SER A 17 56.75 22.50 -49.34
N HIS A 18 57.94 22.04 -48.94
CA HIS A 18 58.54 21.76 -47.63
C HIS A 18 58.91 22.92 -46.66
N HIS A 19 59.10 22.50 -45.39
CA HIS A 19 60.15 22.85 -44.39
C HIS A 19 59.83 23.73 -43.15
N SER A 20 59.89 23.04 -41.98
CA SER A 20 60.51 23.36 -40.68
C SER A 20 60.50 24.78 -40.09
N HIS A 21 59.91 24.96 -38.90
CA HIS A 21 60.62 25.00 -37.60
C HIS A 21 59.63 25.15 -36.43
N SER A 22 60.13 24.78 -35.26
CA SER A 22 59.55 24.74 -33.91
C SER A 22 58.94 26.06 -33.40
N ASN A 23 57.84 25.96 -32.66
CA ASN A 23 57.80 26.54 -31.31
C ASN A 23 56.72 25.89 -30.43
N SER A 24 57.09 25.70 -29.16
CA SER A 24 56.26 25.22 -28.07
C SER A 24 55.21 26.26 -27.68
N GLU A 25 53.94 25.86 -27.58
CA GLU A 25 53.00 26.52 -26.68
C GLU A 25 51.90 25.54 -26.26
N THR A 26 51.66 25.54 -24.95
CA THR A 26 50.80 24.69 -24.15
C THR A 26 49.32 24.81 -24.54
N HIS A 27 48.69 23.71 -24.94
CA HIS A 27 47.22 23.61 -24.99
C HIS A 27 46.72 22.72 -23.84
N SER A 28 46.17 23.38 -22.81
CA SER A 28 45.33 22.75 -21.80
C SER A 28 44.10 22.14 -22.48
N ARG A 29 43.98 20.81 -22.45
CA ARG A 29 42.73 20.13 -22.80
C ARG A 29 41.71 20.43 -21.70
N SER A 30 40.69 21.21 -22.07
CA SER A 30 39.45 21.37 -21.32
C SER A 30 38.79 19.99 -21.16
N HIS A 31 38.95 19.39 -20.00
CA HIS A 31 38.09 18.31 -19.53
C HIS A 31 36.71 18.92 -19.27
N ASN A 32 35.76 18.65 -20.18
CA ASN A 32 34.35 18.86 -19.91
C ASN A 32 33.92 17.92 -18.77
N SER A 33 34.03 18.41 -17.54
CA SER A 33 33.46 17.79 -16.35
C SER A 33 31.93 17.90 -16.47
N ILE A 34 31.29 16.78 -16.80
CA ILE A 34 29.83 16.66 -16.85
C ILE A 34 29.29 16.84 -15.43
N ARG A 35 28.43 17.85 -15.27
CA ARG A 35 27.72 18.24 -14.05
C ARG A 35 26.99 17.03 -13.46
N ARG A 36 27.44 16.53 -12.30
CA ARG A 36 26.70 15.57 -11.46
C ARG A 36 25.36 16.17 -11.09
N THR A 37 24.26 15.57 -11.54
CA THR A 37 22.91 15.85 -11.03
C THR A 37 22.82 15.30 -9.62
N ARG A 38 23.28 16.07 -8.63
CA ARG A 38 22.97 15.87 -7.21
C ARG A 38 21.50 16.21 -7.01
N THR A 39 20.62 15.22 -6.91
CA THR A 39 19.41 15.38 -6.10
C THR A 39 19.76 15.08 -4.65
N ASN A 40 20.73 15.82 -4.10
CA ASN A 40 20.87 15.94 -2.65
C ASN A 40 19.95 17.09 -2.26
N GLN A 41 18.71 16.80 -1.89
CA GLN A 41 18.06 17.69 -0.94
C GLN A 41 18.87 17.61 0.35
N SER A 42 19.66 18.65 0.57
CA SER A 42 20.28 18.93 1.86
C SER A 42 19.18 18.87 2.91
N LEU A 43 19.40 18.10 3.98
CA LEU A 43 18.63 18.18 5.23
C LEU A 43 18.92 19.54 5.92
N ASN A 44 18.68 20.65 5.22
CA ASN A 44 18.80 21.99 5.76
C ASN A 44 17.45 22.40 6.34
N GLY A 45 17.34 22.35 7.66
CA GLY A 45 16.83 23.43 8.53
C GLY A 45 15.49 24.10 8.26
N LYS A 46 14.65 23.59 7.35
CA LYS A 46 13.21 23.87 7.38
C LYS A 46 12.59 22.87 8.35
N GLU A 47 11.78 23.36 9.29
CA GLU A 47 10.89 22.50 10.07
C GLU A 47 10.26 21.50 9.10
N THR A 48 10.58 20.22 9.31
CA THR A 48 9.94 19.17 8.52
C THR A 48 8.47 19.26 8.90
N PRO A 49 7.55 19.42 7.92
CA PRO A 49 6.13 19.40 8.21
C PRO A 49 5.83 18.17 9.07
N ASP A 50 5.04 18.33 10.13
CA ASP A 50 4.69 17.22 10.98
C ASP A 50 4.14 16.08 10.11
N HIS A 51 4.81 14.94 10.16
CA HIS A 51 4.47 13.78 9.36
C HIS A 51 3.12 13.17 9.73
N LEU A 52 2.55 13.57 10.88
CA LEU A 52 1.19 13.22 11.30
C LEU A 52 0.16 14.26 10.85
N GLN A 53 0.57 15.41 10.34
CA GLN A 53 -0.36 16.44 9.91
C GLN A 53 -1.29 15.90 8.83
N GLY A 54 -2.59 16.02 9.08
CA GLY A 54 -3.59 15.46 8.17
C GLY A 54 -3.54 13.94 8.17
N HIS A 55 -3.26 13.31 9.32
CA HIS A 55 -3.61 11.93 9.64
C HIS A 55 -4.73 11.89 10.69
N LEU A 56 -5.39 10.73 10.86
CA LEU A 56 -6.43 10.56 11.88
C LEU A 56 -5.89 10.86 13.28
N ASN A 57 -6.69 11.56 14.08
CA ASN A 57 -6.34 12.11 15.41
C ASN A 57 -5.32 13.27 15.38
N HIS A 58 -4.93 13.72 14.19
CA HIS A 58 -4.04 14.87 13.95
C HIS A 58 -4.63 15.79 12.87
N LEU A 59 -5.96 15.88 12.83
CA LEU A 59 -6.72 16.72 11.91
C LEU A 59 -6.95 18.11 12.47
N THR A 60 -7.02 19.10 11.58
CA THR A 60 -7.60 20.39 11.96
C THR A 60 -9.12 20.25 12.16
N PRO A 61 -9.78 21.12 12.95
CA PRO A 61 -11.22 21.10 13.11
C PRO A 61 -12.00 21.13 11.78
N ASP A 62 -11.46 21.83 10.78
CA ASP A 62 -12.07 21.91 9.44
C ASP A 62 -11.96 20.59 8.68
N GLN A 63 -10.81 19.92 8.77
CA GLN A 63 -10.59 18.60 8.17
C GLN A 63 -11.47 17.54 8.83
N GLU A 64 -11.62 17.60 10.15
CA GLU A 64 -12.46 16.68 10.91
C GLU A 64 -13.94 16.83 10.53
N ARG A 65 -14.46 18.07 10.45
CA ARG A 65 -15.82 18.33 9.94
C ARG A 65 -16.00 17.82 8.50
N ALA A 66 -15.05 18.11 7.62
CA ALA A 66 -15.10 17.66 6.24
C ALA A 66 -15.03 16.13 6.09
N LEU A 67 -14.42 15.43 7.05
CA LEU A 67 -14.38 13.97 7.11
C LEU A 67 -15.72 13.41 7.57
N GLU A 68 -16.31 13.94 8.64
CA GLU A 68 -17.62 13.49 9.15
C GLU A 68 -18.75 13.71 8.14
N GLU A 69 -18.81 14.90 7.53
CA GLU A 69 -19.77 15.19 6.44
C GLU A 69 -19.65 14.18 5.30
N PHE A 70 -18.43 13.80 4.95
CA PHE A 70 -18.19 12.86 3.88
C PHE A 70 -18.60 11.43 4.23
N LYS A 71 -18.31 10.98 5.45
CA LYS A 71 -18.79 9.67 5.93
C LYS A 71 -20.31 9.61 5.89
N ALA A 72 -20.99 10.65 6.38
CA ALA A 72 -22.45 10.74 6.36
C ALA A 72 -23.01 10.57 4.94
N VAL A 73 -22.43 11.29 3.96
CA VAL A 73 -22.84 11.16 2.55
C VAL A 73 -22.56 9.75 2.00
N CYS A 74 -21.42 9.15 2.35
CA CYS A 74 -21.10 7.79 1.89
C CYS A 74 -22.07 6.75 2.48
N ILE A 75 -22.48 6.90 3.74
CA ILE A 75 -23.50 6.04 4.37
C ILE A 75 -24.84 6.22 3.67
N GLU A 76 -25.31 7.47 3.50
CA GLU A 76 -26.59 7.78 2.84
C GLU A 76 -26.67 7.20 1.42
N LYS A 77 -25.54 7.20 0.69
CA LYS A 77 -25.45 6.68 -0.68
C LYS A 77 -25.12 5.18 -0.76
N GLY A 78 -24.98 4.48 0.36
CA GLY A 78 -24.60 3.06 0.39
C GLY A 78 -23.21 2.76 -0.17
N LEU A 79 -22.31 3.76 -0.13
CA LEU A 79 -20.91 3.66 -0.55
C LEU A 79 -19.98 3.26 0.61
N TYR A 80 -20.47 3.35 1.84
CA TYR A 80 -19.74 2.95 3.03
C TYR A 80 -20.69 2.33 4.06
N THR A 81 -20.24 1.25 4.68
CA THR A 81 -20.92 0.62 5.81
C THR A 81 -19.98 0.69 7.02
N PRO A 82 -20.38 1.35 8.11
CA PRO A 82 -19.61 1.39 9.34
C PRO A 82 -19.38 -0.01 9.92
N ALA A 83 -18.38 -0.13 10.78
CA ALA A 83 -18.20 -1.35 11.56
C ALA A 83 -19.36 -1.50 12.56
N GLU A 84 -19.85 -2.72 12.72
CA GLU A 84 -20.86 -3.12 13.70
C GLU A 84 -20.30 -4.29 14.52
N GLU A 85 -20.94 -4.67 15.64
CA GLU A 85 -20.48 -5.79 16.45
C GLU A 85 -20.24 -7.06 15.61
N GLY A 86 -18.98 -7.50 15.57
CA GLY A 86 -18.54 -8.68 14.82
C GLY A 86 -18.37 -8.50 13.30
N LYS A 87 -18.67 -7.32 12.73
CA LYS A 87 -18.52 -7.02 11.30
C LYS A 87 -17.59 -5.81 11.07
N ALA A 88 -16.52 -6.05 10.31
CA ALA A 88 -15.65 -4.97 9.85
C ALA A 88 -16.41 -3.99 8.95
N ALA A 89 -15.98 -2.73 8.93
CA ALA A 89 -16.47 -1.74 7.99
C ALA A 89 -16.21 -2.18 6.54
N SER A 90 -17.03 -1.70 5.59
CA SER A 90 -16.86 -2.07 4.17
C SER A 90 -15.57 -1.56 3.53
N HIS A 91 -14.99 -0.51 4.11
CA HIS A 91 -13.68 0.02 3.74
C HIS A 91 -12.89 0.34 5.01
N GLU A 92 -11.58 0.22 4.92
CA GLU A 92 -10.72 0.74 5.98
C GLU A 92 -10.80 2.26 6.03
N TYR A 93 -10.97 2.77 7.23
CA TYR A 93 -11.07 4.20 7.52
C TYR A 93 -9.95 5.05 6.89
N PRO A 94 -8.68 4.60 6.88
CA PRO A 94 -7.62 5.33 6.21
C PRO A 94 -7.83 5.55 4.70
N THR A 95 -8.56 4.67 4.02
CA THR A 95 -8.89 4.81 2.59
C THR A 95 -9.90 5.92 2.34
N LEU A 96 -10.88 6.09 3.24
CA LEU A 96 -11.81 7.23 3.21
C LEU A 96 -11.10 8.53 3.58
N PHE A 97 -10.17 8.43 4.51
CA PHE A 97 -9.40 9.52 5.07
C PHE A 97 -8.39 10.12 4.09
N ALA A 98 -7.60 9.30 3.41
CA ALA A 98 -6.72 9.66 2.30
C ALA A 98 -7.38 10.64 1.31
N ARG A 99 -8.67 10.42 1.07
CA ARG A 99 -9.43 11.19 0.10
C ARG A 99 -9.94 12.52 0.66
N ALA A 100 -9.93 12.73 1.98
CA ALA A 100 -10.46 13.92 2.64
C ALA A 100 -9.71 15.22 2.30
N GLY A 101 -8.46 15.12 1.86
CA GLY A 101 -7.70 16.26 1.31
C GLY A 101 -8.12 16.68 -0.11
N GLN A 102 -9.02 15.94 -0.76
CA GLN A 102 -9.51 16.23 -2.11
C GLN A 102 -10.83 17.03 -2.08
N ALA A 103 -11.10 17.75 -3.16
CA ALA A 103 -12.37 18.47 -3.32
C ALA A 103 -13.57 17.52 -3.12
N PRO A 104 -14.66 17.94 -2.43
CA PRO A 104 -15.77 17.05 -2.04
C PRO A 104 -16.41 16.26 -3.18
N LEU A 105 -16.45 16.81 -4.40
CA LEU A 105 -16.98 16.11 -5.57
C LEU A 105 -16.06 14.99 -6.05
N GLU A 106 -14.75 15.24 -6.12
CA GLU A 106 -13.77 14.28 -6.62
C GLU A 106 -13.61 13.10 -5.66
N ARG A 107 -13.57 13.37 -4.35
CA ARG A 107 -13.58 12.34 -3.31
C ARG A 107 -14.80 11.41 -3.42
N ARG A 108 -15.99 11.95 -3.66
CA ARG A 108 -17.23 11.16 -3.85
C ARG A 108 -17.17 10.31 -5.11
N LYS A 109 -16.76 10.89 -6.25
CA LYS A 109 -16.61 10.16 -7.52
C LYS A 109 -15.64 8.99 -7.37
N LYS A 110 -14.47 9.21 -6.76
CA LYS A 110 -13.44 8.18 -6.57
C LYS A 110 -13.93 7.04 -5.69
N THR A 111 -14.62 7.35 -4.60
CA THR A 111 -15.17 6.34 -3.67
C THR A 111 -16.28 5.53 -4.31
N LYS A 112 -17.19 6.19 -5.03
CA LYS A 112 -18.20 5.49 -5.82
C LYS A 112 -17.57 4.55 -6.86
N TYR A 113 -16.61 5.07 -7.63
CA TYR A 113 -15.94 4.31 -8.68
C TYR A 113 -15.23 3.06 -8.13
N GLU A 114 -14.51 3.19 -7.01
CA GLU A 114 -13.87 2.06 -6.35
C GLU A 114 -14.89 1.04 -5.85
N GLU A 115 -15.94 1.48 -5.17
CA GLU A 115 -16.95 0.57 -4.62
C GLU A 115 -17.69 -0.21 -5.72
N GLU A 116 -18.07 0.47 -6.81
CA GLU A 116 -18.62 -0.17 -8.00
C GLU A 116 -17.62 -1.17 -8.61
N TRP A 117 -16.35 -0.81 -8.66
CA TRP A 117 -15.29 -1.67 -9.16
C TRP A 117 -15.06 -2.91 -8.28
N ARG A 118 -15.05 -2.76 -6.95
CA ARG A 118 -14.91 -3.87 -5.99
C ARG A 118 -16.07 -4.85 -6.14
N LYS A 119 -17.30 -4.35 -6.25
CA LYS A 119 -18.52 -5.15 -6.48
C LYS A 119 -18.49 -5.86 -7.83
N ALA A 120 -18.21 -5.12 -8.91
CA ALA A 120 -18.18 -5.67 -10.27
C ALA A 120 -17.13 -6.78 -10.44
N ASN A 121 -16.04 -6.72 -9.69
CA ASN A 121 -14.96 -7.72 -9.71
C ASN A 121 -14.97 -8.63 -8.49
N GLN A 122 -16.01 -8.59 -7.66
CA GLN A 122 -16.21 -9.42 -6.48
C GLN A 122 -14.93 -9.58 -5.62
N ILE A 123 -14.23 -8.48 -5.35
CA ILE A 123 -12.87 -8.49 -4.78
C ILE A 123 -12.80 -9.19 -3.42
N ASP A 124 -13.82 -9.05 -2.57
CA ASP A 124 -13.83 -9.74 -1.28
C ASP A 124 -13.92 -11.26 -1.46
N ALA A 125 -14.82 -11.72 -2.34
CA ALA A 125 -14.96 -13.14 -2.67
C ALA A 125 -13.74 -13.68 -3.43
N LEU A 126 -13.08 -12.86 -4.26
CA LEU A 126 -11.79 -13.15 -4.89
C LEU A 126 -10.76 -13.49 -3.83
N TYR A 127 -10.54 -12.58 -2.90
CA TYR A 127 -9.50 -12.73 -1.88
C TYR A 127 -9.78 -13.94 -0.98
N GLU A 128 -11.03 -14.08 -0.53
CA GLU A 128 -11.39 -15.16 0.37
C GLU A 128 -11.32 -16.54 -0.27
N ASN A 129 -11.42 -16.67 -1.59
CA ASN A 129 -11.36 -17.97 -2.26
C ASN A 129 -10.09 -18.16 -3.11
N PHE A 130 -9.15 -17.22 -3.01
CA PHE A 130 -7.95 -17.20 -3.84
C PHE A 130 -7.13 -18.48 -3.68
N ASP A 131 -6.70 -19.04 -4.81
CA ASP A 131 -5.82 -20.21 -4.83
C ASP A 131 -4.46 -19.90 -4.19
N VAL A 132 -4.07 -20.68 -3.18
CA VAL A 132 -2.85 -20.43 -2.38
C VAL A 132 -1.59 -20.48 -3.22
N ASP A 133 -1.46 -21.44 -4.15
CA ASP A 133 -0.28 -21.53 -5.01
C ASP A 133 -0.17 -20.33 -5.95
N SER A 134 -1.30 -19.84 -6.45
CA SER A 134 -1.35 -18.65 -7.29
C SER A 134 -1.05 -17.36 -6.52
N TYR A 135 -1.45 -17.28 -5.25
CA TYR A 135 -1.05 -16.21 -4.34
C TYR A 135 0.48 -16.22 -4.16
N GLU A 136 1.06 -17.38 -3.89
CA GLU A 136 2.51 -17.50 -3.70
C GLU A 136 3.31 -17.19 -4.97
N ASN A 137 2.80 -17.59 -6.14
CA ASN A 137 3.37 -17.20 -7.41
C ASN A 137 3.34 -15.68 -7.62
N ALA A 138 2.27 -15.00 -7.20
CA ALA A 138 2.17 -13.54 -7.22
C ALA A 138 3.17 -12.89 -6.27
N ARG A 139 3.31 -13.42 -5.05
CA ARG A 139 4.26 -12.93 -4.04
C ARG A 139 5.70 -12.88 -4.58
N ARG A 140 6.09 -13.82 -5.46
CA ARG A 140 7.42 -13.85 -6.08
C ARG A 140 7.66 -12.79 -7.17
N VAL A 141 6.62 -12.07 -7.59
CA VAL A 141 6.66 -11.05 -8.65
C VAL A 141 6.50 -9.62 -8.13
N TYR A 142 6.01 -9.46 -6.89
CA TYR A 142 5.66 -8.18 -6.28
C TYR A 142 6.35 -7.99 -4.92
N PRO A 143 6.35 -6.76 -4.35
CA PRO A 143 6.92 -6.49 -3.03
C PRO A 143 6.40 -7.43 -1.94
N GLN A 144 7.25 -7.77 -0.98
CA GLN A 144 6.95 -8.73 0.08
C GLN A 144 7.19 -8.10 1.45
N TRP A 145 6.24 -8.28 2.37
CA TRP A 145 6.44 -7.90 3.77
C TRP A 145 7.49 -8.79 4.40
N THR A 146 8.43 -8.17 5.11
CA THR A 146 9.54 -8.85 5.77
C THR A 146 9.16 -9.46 7.12
N GLY A 147 7.98 -9.14 7.66
CA GLY A 147 7.61 -9.40 9.05
C GLY A 147 7.99 -8.26 10.01
N ARG A 148 8.67 -7.23 9.50
CA ARG A 148 9.22 -6.13 10.31
C ARG A 148 8.59 -4.78 9.96
N ARG A 149 8.93 -3.79 10.79
CA ARG A 149 8.37 -2.43 10.78
C ARG A 149 9.48 -1.40 10.92
N ASP A 150 9.26 -0.20 10.37
CA ASP A 150 10.15 0.94 10.61
C ASP A 150 9.92 1.56 12.00
N ARG A 151 10.66 2.61 12.36
CA ARG A 151 10.55 3.23 13.69
C ARG A 151 9.19 3.84 13.99
N ARG A 152 8.36 4.09 12.98
CA ARG A 152 6.98 4.58 13.12
C ARG A 152 5.96 3.43 13.23
N GLY A 153 6.43 2.19 13.14
CA GLY A 153 5.58 0.99 13.09
C GLY A 153 5.12 0.61 11.68
N ILE A 154 5.49 1.36 10.64
CA ILE A 154 5.03 1.11 9.27
C ILE A 154 5.69 -0.17 8.73
N PRO A 155 4.95 -1.12 8.13
CA PRO A 155 5.50 -2.38 7.66
C PRO A 155 6.58 -2.16 6.59
N VAL A 156 7.68 -2.91 6.72
CA VAL A 156 8.82 -2.88 5.80
C VAL A 156 8.66 -3.97 4.75
N TYR A 157 8.54 -3.52 3.50
CA TYR A 157 8.47 -4.37 2.31
C TYR A 157 9.79 -4.32 1.55
N VAL A 158 10.17 -5.44 0.94
CA VAL A 158 11.31 -5.56 0.04
C VAL A 158 10.83 -5.98 -1.35
N PHE A 159 11.46 -5.46 -2.41
CA PHE A 159 11.20 -5.87 -3.79
C PHE A 159 12.50 -6.03 -4.58
N VAL A 160 12.86 -7.26 -4.95
CA VAL A 160 14.09 -7.55 -5.73
C VAL A 160 13.75 -7.79 -7.21
N ILE A 161 14.06 -6.81 -8.05
CA ILE A 161 13.68 -6.81 -9.48
C ILE A 161 14.49 -7.83 -10.31
N LYS A 162 15.70 -8.17 -9.89
CA LYS A 162 16.60 -9.07 -10.64
C LYS A 162 15.95 -10.38 -11.04
N HIS A 163 15.05 -10.92 -10.21
CA HIS A 163 14.36 -12.19 -10.46
C HIS A 163 13.23 -12.09 -11.47
N LEU A 164 12.81 -10.90 -11.89
CA LEU A 164 11.77 -10.69 -12.90
C LEU A 164 12.34 -10.83 -14.32
N THR A 165 12.93 -11.98 -14.60
CA THR A 165 13.46 -12.31 -15.92
C THR A 165 12.32 -12.59 -16.91
N SER A 166 12.57 -12.50 -18.22
CA SER A 166 11.57 -12.86 -19.23
C SER A 166 11.02 -14.28 -19.03
N LYS A 167 11.86 -15.24 -18.61
CA LYS A 167 11.44 -16.61 -18.29
C LYS A 167 10.45 -16.63 -17.13
N ASN A 168 10.78 -15.96 -16.02
CA ASN A 168 9.94 -15.95 -14.82
C ASN A 168 8.62 -15.20 -15.05
N MET A 169 8.66 -14.08 -15.78
CA MET A 169 7.45 -13.33 -16.14
C MET A 169 6.54 -14.07 -17.12
N ALA A 170 7.13 -14.84 -18.05
CA ALA A 170 6.36 -15.71 -18.94
C ALA A 170 5.66 -16.83 -18.16
N ALA A 171 6.38 -17.50 -17.24
CA ALA A 171 5.81 -18.52 -16.36
C ALA A 171 4.71 -17.96 -15.44
N TYR A 172 4.91 -16.75 -14.90
CA TYR A 172 3.90 -16.07 -14.10
C TYR A 172 2.63 -15.79 -14.91
N SER A 173 2.79 -15.28 -16.13
CA SER A 173 1.67 -14.92 -17.01
C SER A 173 0.91 -16.15 -17.51
N SER A 174 1.62 -17.23 -17.89
CA SER A 174 0.97 -18.48 -18.31
C SER A 174 0.23 -19.16 -17.18
N GLY A 175 0.83 -19.23 -15.98
CA GLY A 175 0.17 -19.80 -14.81
C GLY A 175 -1.08 -19.00 -14.39
N ALA A 176 -1.12 -17.69 -14.66
CA ALA A 176 -2.29 -16.86 -14.34
C ALA A 176 -3.54 -17.22 -15.15
N ALA A 177 -3.37 -17.79 -16.34
CA ALA A 177 -4.49 -18.23 -17.17
C ALA A 177 -5.09 -19.58 -16.71
N SER A 178 -4.32 -20.42 -16.03
CA SER A 178 -4.73 -21.77 -15.60
C SER A 178 -5.14 -21.86 -14.14
N THR A 179 -5.25 -20.74 -13.44
CA THR A 179 -5.48 -20.68 -11.99
C THR A 179 -6.95 -20.94 -11.64
N ALA A 180 -7.22 -21.73 -10.60
CA ALA A 180 -8.58 -22.01 -10.11
C ALA A 180 -9.37 -20.74 -9.74
N THR A 181 -8.70 -19.67 -9.30
CA THR A 181 -9.28 -18.33 -9.11
C THR A 181 -10.01 -17.79 -10.36
N SER A 182 -9.58 -18.16 -11.57
CA SER A 182 -10.28 -17.80 -12.82
C SER A 182 -11.67 -18.44 -12.95
N SER A 183 -11.96 -19.54 -12.23
CA SER A 183 -13.29 -20.16 -12.24
C SER A 183 -14.31 -19.38 -11.40
N THR A 184 -13.89 -18.81 -10.26
CA THR A 184 -14.73 -17.93 -9.43
C THR A 184 -14.90 -16.52 -10.02
N HIS A 185 -14.09 -16.15 -11.01
CA HIS A 185 -14.02 -14.80 -11.59
C HIS A 185 -14.08 -14.80 -13.12
N THR A 186 -14.72 -15.80 -13.72
CA THR A 186 -14.78 -15.96 -15.19
C THR A 186 -15.47 -14.77 -15.88
N SER A 187 -16.33 -14.03 -15.15
CA SER A 187 -17.02 -12.84 -15.64
C SER A 187 -16.26 -11.52 -15.43
N SER A 188 -15.10 -11.52 -14.75
CA SER A 188 -14.32 -10.30 -14.53
C SER A 188 -13.68 -9.82 -15.83
N THR A 189 -13.76 -8.51 -16.09
CA THR A 189 -13.08 -7.85 -17.22
C THR A 189 -11.62 -7.51 -16.91
N VAL A 190 -11.16 -7.74 -15.68
CA VAL A 190 -9.79 -7.51 -15.26
C VAL A 190 -8.89 -8.66 -15.75
N PRO A 191 -7.75 -8.38 -16.40
CA PRO A 191 -6.77 -9.41 -16.75
C PRO A 191 -6.35 -10.27 -15.54
N SER A 192 -6.31 -11.61 -15.68
CA SER A 192 -6.04 -12.54 -14.58
C SER A 192 -4.73 -12.26 -13.81
N ARG A 193 -3.70 -11.76 -14.51
CA ARG A 193 -2.43 -11.35 -13.88
C ARG A 193 -2.57 -10.20 -12.87
N LEU A 194 -3.58 -9.34 -13.05
CA LEU A 194 -3.88 -8.20 -12.19
C LEU A 194 -4.79 -8.62 -11.02
N LEU A 195 -5.65 -9.63 -11.20
CA LEU A 195 -6.40 -10.23 -10.09
C LEU A 195 -5.47 -10.78 -8.99
N ARG A 196 -4.34 -11.37 -9.41
CA ARG A 196 -3.26 -11.80 -8.50
C ARG A 196 -2.63 -10.65 -7.72
N LEU A 197 -2.46 -9.48 -8.34
CA LEU A 197 -1.96 -8.29 -7.65
C LEU A 197 -2.96 -7.82 -6.59
N PHE A 198 -4.26 -7.85 -6.87
CA PHE A 198 -5.28 -7.50 -5.89
C PHE A 198 -5.26 -8.38 -4.67
N ALA A 199 -5.03 -9.70 -4.81
CA ALA A 199 -4.92 -10.56 -3.65
C ALA A 199 -3.78 -10.14 -2.71
N LEU A 200 -2.66 -9.63 -3.23
CA LEU A 200 -1.57 -9.12 -2.40
C LEU A 200 -1.92 -7.78 -1.73
N TYR A 201 -2.61 -6.88 -2.44
CA TYR A 201 -3.11 -5.63 -1.84
C TYR A 201 -4.15 -5.90 -0.75
N GLU A 202 -5.08 -6.83 -0.98
CA GLU A 202 -6.07 -7.24 0.02
C GLU A 202 -5.40 -7.89 1.23
N ASN A 203 -4.29 -8.61 1.08
CA ASN A 203 -3.52 -9.06 2.24
C ASN A 203 -2.84 -7.92 2.99
N MET A 204 -2.27 -6.96 2.26
CA MET A 204 -1.67 -5.78 2.87
C MET A 204 -2.70 -5.00 3.69
N THR A 205 -3.89 -4.73 3.12
CA THR A 205 -4.95 -3.97 3.79
C THR A 205 -5.67 -4.80 4.84
N ARG A 206 -6.04 -6.06 4.59
CA ARG A 206 -6.84 -6.85 5.56
C ARG A 206 -6.01 -7.52 6.66
N PHE A 207 -4.69 -7.60 6.52
CA PHE A 207 -3.83 -8.29 7.49
C PHE A 207 -2.63 -7.46 7.93
N VAL A 208 -1.71 -7.13 7.01
CA VAL A 208 -0.40 -6.58 7.41
C VAL A 208 -0.53 -5.21 8.08
N VAL A 209 -1.27 -4.29 7.48
CA VAL A 209 -1.44 -2.92 7.97
C VAL A 209 -2.25 -2.86 9.28
N PRO A 210 -3.39 -3.58 9.42
CA PRO A 210 -4.14 -3.66 10.67
C PRO A 210 -3.37 -4.33 11.80
N LEU A 211 -2.61 -5.39 11.51
CA LEU A 211 -1.72 -6.04 12.47
C LEU A 211 -0.69 -5.02 12.95
N CYS A 212 0.05 -4.38 12.05
CA CYS A 212 1.06 -3.39 12.41
C CYS A 212 0.48 -2.21 13.20
N SER A 213 -0.76 -1.82 12.91
CA SER A 213 -1.47 -0.76 13.65
C SER A 213 -1.75 -1.15 15.11
N SER A 214 -1.91 -2.45 15.37
CA SER A 214 -2.24 -3.03 16.68
C SER A 214 -0.99 -3.34 17.53
N LEU A 215 0.21 -3.28 16.94
CA LEU A 215 1.47 -3.55 17.63
C LEU A 215 2.04 -2.30 18.30
N PRO A 216 2.89 -2.44 19.34
CA PRO A 216 3.55 -1.31 20.01
C PRO A 216 4.34 -0.45 19.02
N ARG A 217 4.11 0.87 19.06
CA ARG A 217 4.73 1.88 18.19
C ARG A 217 4.45 3.30 18.70
N PRO A 218 5.19 4.31 18.21
CA PRO A 218 4.83 5.71 18.43
C PRO A 218 3.46 6.05 17.81
N ASN A 219 2.75 6.98 18.45
CA ASN A 219 1.46 7.51 17.99
C ASN A 219 0.42 6.40 17.70
N PRO A 220 0.17 5.48 18.66
CA PRO A 220 -0.72 4.33 18.47
C PRO A 220 -2.16 4.75 18.11
N GLU A 221 -2.57 5.96 18.48
CA GLU A 221 -3.86 6.55 18.12
C GLU A 221 -4.03 6.74 16.61
N THR A 222 -2.96 6.96 15.85
CA THR A 222 -3.03 7.10 14.39
C THR A 222 -2.87 5.72 13.71
N PRO A 223 -3.87 5.21 12.97
CA PRO A 223 -3.74 3.96 12.24
C PRO A 223 -2.66 4.03 11.15
N ILE A 224 -1.97 2.92 10.91
CA ILE A 224 -1.10 2.78 9.75
C ILE A 224 -1.99 2.55 8.52
N SER A 225 -1.57 3.10 7.38
CA SER A 225 -2.30 2.96 6.10
C SER A 225 -1.40 2.70 4.91
N SER A 226 -0.08 2.60 5.16
CA SER A 226 0.94 2.67 4.14
C SER A 226 2.09 1.72 4.44
N THR A 227 3.04 1.64 3.51
CA THR A 227 4.19 0.74 3.56
C THR A 227 5.49 1.49 3.31
N THR A 228 6.56 1.05 3.97
CA THR A 228 7.94 1.49 3.70
C THR A 228 8.61 0.43 2.82
N ASN A 229 9.12 0.81 1.65
CA ASN A 229 9.57 -0.12 0.62
C ASN A 229 11.07 0.01 0.34
N ILE A 230 11.78 -1.10 0.31
CA ILE A 230 13.14 -1.22 -0.20
C ILE A 230 13.08 -1.89 -1.57
N VAL A 231 13.45 -1.18 -2.64
CA VAL A 231 13.40 -1.67 -4.01
C VAL A 231 14.82 -1.87 -4.53
N ASP A 232 15.22 -3.13 -4.65
CA ASP A 232 16.54 -3.53 -5.10
C ASP A 232 16.56 -3.82 -6.60
N ILE A 233 17.32 -2.99 -7.31
CA ILE A 233 17.51 -3.07 -8.75
C ILE A 233 18.95 -3.46 -9.13
N SER A 234 19.71 -3.98 -8.17
CA SER A 234 21.05 -4.49 -8.38
C SER A 234 21.06 -5.60 -9.44
N GLY A 235 21.99 -5.52 -10.39
CA GLY A 235 22.16 -6.54 -11.43
C GLY A 235 21.03 -6.59 -12.47
N VAL A 236 20.12 -5.62 -12.50
CA VAL A 236 19.09 -5.52 -13.53
C VAL A 236 19.66 -4.82 -14.77
N GLY A 237 19.55 -5.47 -15.93
CA GLY A 237 19.96 -4.89 -17.20
C GLY A 237 18.90 -3.97 -17.81
N LEU A 238 19.32 -3.02 -18.66
CA LEU A 238 18.40 -2.08 -19.32
C LEU A 238 17.30 -2.81 -20.14
N LYS A 239 17.66 -3.88 -20.86
CA LYS A 239 16.69 -4.70 -21.61
C LYS A 239 15.62 -5.33 -20.71
N GLN A 240 16.01 -5.81 -19.53
CA GLN A 240 15.07 -6.38 -18.57
C GLN A 240 14.09 -5.31 -18.07
N PHE A 241 14.56 -4.12 -17.72
CA PHE A 241 13.68 -2.99 -17.37
C PHE A 241 12.67 -2.67 -18.47
N TRP A 242 13.11 -2.59 -19.73
CA TRP A 242 12.21 -2.32 -20.84
C TRP A 242 11.15 -3.39 -21.01
N ASN A 243 11.51 -4.66 -20.84
CA ASN A 243 10.56 -5.78 -20.87
C ASN A 243 9.53 -5.71 -19.73
N LEU A 244 9.92 -5.16 -18.57
CA LEU A 244 9.06 -5.04 -17.40
C LEU A 244 8.19 -3.78 -17.40
N LYS A 245 8.52 -2.78 -18.22
CA LYS A 245 7.86 -1.46 -18.23
C LYS A 245 6.33 -1.56 -18.25
N GLY A 246 5.77 -2.34 -19.19
CA GLY A 246 4.31 -2.48 -19.31
C GLY A 246 3.68 -3.08 -18.06
N HIS A 247 4.26 -4.15 -17.53
CA HIS A 247 3.79 -4.79 -16.31
C HIS A 247 3.82 -3.86 -15.11
N MET A 248 4.93 -3.13 -14.91
CA MET A 248 5.07 -2.18 -13.80
C MET A 248 4.12 -0.99 -13.94
N GLN A 249 3.93 -0.49 -15.17
CA GLN A 249 3.01 0.60 -15.44
C GLN A 249 1.56 0.20 -15.13
N ASP A 250 1.12 -0.97 -15.57
CA ASP A 250 -0.24 -1.46 -15.30
C ASP A 250 -0.47 -1.64 -13.79
N ALA A 251 0.50 -2.24 -13.10
CA ALA A 251 0.44 -2.42 -11.65
C ALA A 251 0.34 -1.07 -10.92
N SER A 252 1.11 -0.07 -11.35
CA SER A 252 1.09 1.26 -10.75
C SER A 252 -0.22 2.00 -11.01
N VAL A 253 -0.76 1.96 -12.24
CA VAL A 253 -2.03 2.62 -12.58
C VAL A 253 -3.17 2.06 -11.73
N LEU A 254 -3.21 0.73 -11.61
CA LEU A 254 -4.23 0.02 -10.86
C LEU A 254 -4.09 0.25 -9.34
N ALA A 255 -2.88 0.26 -8.81
CA ALA A 255 -2.63 0.62 -7.41
C ALA A 255 -3.09 2.04 -7.10
N THR A 256 -2.76 3.02 -7.94
CA THR A 256 -3.17 4.43 -7.74
C THR A 256 -4.70 4.61 -7.85
N ALA A 257 -5.35 3.81 -8.70
CA ALA A 257 -6.79 3.85 -8.88
C ALA A 257 -7.55 3.29 -7.68
N HIS A 258 -7.15 2.13 -7.16
CA HIS A 258 -7.93 1.33 -6.20
C HIS A 258 -7.29 1.19 -4.81
N TYR A 259 -6.00 1.45 -4.65
CA TYR A 259 -5.28 1.37 -3.37
C TYR A 259 -4.42 2.63 -3.15
N PRO A 260 -5.04 3.83 -3.20
CA PRO A 260 -4.29 5.08 -3.06
C PRO A 260 -3.65 5.21 -1.69
N GLU A 261 -2.54 5.95 -1.62
CA GLU A 261 -1.87 6.35 -0.37
C GLU A 261 -1.33 5.19 0.49
N THR A 262 -1.09 4.04 -0.15
CA THR A 262 -0.50 2.86 0.48
C THR A 262 1.03 2.87 0.50
N LEU A 263 1.66 3.95 0.02
CA LEU A 263 3.11 4.11 -0.05
C LEU A 263 3.57 5.30 0.81
N ASP A 264 4.41 5.03 1.82
CA ASP A 264 5.05 6.08 2.64
C ASP A 264 6.42 6.44 2.05
N ARG A 265 7.41 5.56 2.17
CA ARG A 265 8.78 5.77 1.67
C ARG A 265 9.22 4.68 0.72
N ILE A 266 10.02 5.04 -0.27
CA ILE A 266 10.64 4.08 -1.21
C ILE A 266 12.14 4.33 -1.26
N PHE A 267 12.92 3.32 -0.91
CA PHE A 267 14.38 3.31 -1.00
C PHE A 267 14.80 2.47 -2.21
N ILE A 268 15.21 3.11 -3.28
CA ILE A 268 15.74 2.46 -4.48
C ILE A 268 17.25 2.29 -4.30
N ILE A 269 17.71 1.04 -4.36
CA ILE A 269 19.11 0.68 -4.13
C ILE A 269 19.67 -0.13 -5.30
N GLY A 270 20.99 -0.09 -5.48
CA GLY A 270 21.64 -0.81 -6.57
C GLY A 270 21.39 -0.21 -7.95
N ALA A 271 21.01 1.08 -8.00
CA ALA A 271 20.67 1.78 -9.23
C ALA A 271 21.86 1.79 -10.21
N PRO A 272 21.73 1.17 -11.41
CA PRO A 272 22.80 1.19 -12.39
C PRO A 272 22.99 2.58 -13.01
N SER A 273 24.11 2.80 -13.70
CA SER A 273 24.44 4.10 -14.31
C SER A 273 23.40 4.63 -15.29
N PHE A 274 22.60 3.75 -15.91
CA PHE A 274 21.50 4.13 -16.81
C PHE A 274 20.18 4.45 -16.08
N PHE A 275 20.08 4.20 -14.78
CA PHE A 275 18.84 4.36 -14.02
C PHE A 275 18.25 5.78 -14.06
N PRO A 276 19.03 6.87 -14.06
CA PRO A 276 18.46 8.22 -14.21
C PRO A 276 17.58 8.37 -15.46
N THR A 277 17.94 7.70 -16.55
CA THR A 277 17.12 7.65 -17.78
C THR A 277 15.79 6.97 -17.52
N VAL A 278 15.78 5.83 -16.82
CA VAL A 278 14.56 5.06 -16.49
C VAL A 278 13.69 5.83 -15.49
N TRP A 279 14.31 6.47 -14.49
CA TRP A 279 13.64 7.26 -13.47
C TRP A 279 12.80 8.39 -14.07
N GLY A 280 13.25 9.01 -15.16
CA GLY A 280 12.51 10.05 -15.88
C GLY A 280 11.10 9.62 -16.33
N TRP A 281 10.87 8.32 -16.52
CA TRP A 281 9.59 7.73 -16.91
C TRP A 281 8.80 7.30 -15.68
N ILE A 282 9.46 6.57 -14.78
CA ILE A 282 8.84 5.99 -13.56
C ILE A 282 8.25 7.10 -12.68
N LYS A 283 8.95 8.23 -12.54
CA LYS A 283 8.46 9.35 -11.72
C LYS A 283 7.09 9.89 -12.17
N ARG A 284 6.67 9.64 -13.41
CA ARG A 284 5.36 10.08 -13.93
C ARG A 284 4.21 9.18 -13.48
N TRP A 285 4.52 8.02 -12.91
CA TRP A 285 3.52 7.08 -12.38
C TRP A 285 3.06 7.44 -10.97
N PHE A 286 3.84 8.28 -10.28
CA PHE A 286 3.58 8.73 -8.92
C PHE A 286 3.17 10.20 -8.92
N ASP A 287 2.34 10.58 -7.96
CA ASP A 287 2.06 11.99 -7.69
C ASP A 287 3.29 12.70 -7.07
N PRO A 288 3.31 14.04 -7.03
CA PRO A 288 4.46 14.78 -6.49
C PRO A 288 4.77 14.48 -5.02
N VAL A 289 3.75 14.22 -4.18
CA VAL A 289 3.94 13.91 -2.75
C VAL A 289 4.62 12.56 -2.62
N THR A 290 4.14 11.54 -3.31
CA THR A 290 4.79 10.21 -3.32
C THR A 290 6.20 10.30 -3.87
N THR A 291 6.42 11.02 -4.97
CA THR A 291 7.77 11.20 -5.57
C THR A 291 8.76 11.85 -4.61
N SER A 292 8.30 12.78 -3.77
CA SER A 292 9.17 13.46 -2.78
C SER A 292 9.70 12.55 -1.68
N LYS A 293 9.07 11.37 -1.48
CA LYS A 293 9.44 10.37 -0.48
C LYS A 293 10.26 9.22 -1.05
N ILE A 294 10.72 9.35 -2.30
CA ILE A 294 11.54 8.33 -3.00
C ILE A 294 13.02 8.71 -2.92
N PHE A 295 13.81 7.81 -2.37
CA PHE A 295 15.25 7.95 -2.18
C PHE A 295 15.98 7.01 -3.13
N ILE A 296 16.83 7.55 -4.01
CA ILE A 296 17.72 6.73 -4.86
C ILE A 296 19.09 6.76 -4.21
N LEU A 297 19.52 5.63 -3.64
CA LEU A 297 20.71 5.55 -2.80
C LEU A 297 21.89 4.94 -3.57
N SER A 298 23.07 5.50 -3.40
CA SER A 298 24.32 4.82 -3.76
C SER A 298 24.63 3.72 -2.74
N SER A 299 25.48 2.75 -3.11
CA SER A 299 25.83 1.62 -2.23
C SER A 299 26.38 2.06 -0.86
N SER A 300 27.12 3.17 -0.80
CA SER A 300 27.66 3.73 0.44
C SER A 300 26.61 4.40 1.34
N GLU A 301 25.47 4.80 0.78
CA GLU A 301 24.40 5.50 1.50
C GLU A 301 23.31 4.55 2.02
N VAL A 302 23.25 3.31 1.52
CA VAL A 302 22.18 2.35 1.85
C VAL A 302 22.09 2.14 3.36
N LYS A 303 23.16 1.68 4.00
CA LYS A 303 23.13 1.34 5.42
C LYS A 303 22.80 2.55 6.29
N SER A 304 23.49 3.68 6.09
CA SER A 304 23.30 4.87 6.91
C SER A 304 21.89 5.46 6.77
N THR A 305 21.35 5.50 5.55
CA THR A 305 20.00 6.02 5.30
C THR A 305 18.93 5.08 5.86
N LEU A 306 19.00 3.77 5.61
CA LEU A 306 18.03 2.83 6.18
C LEU A 306 18.06 2.89 7.71
N THR A 307 19.25 2.93 8.30
CA THR A 307 19.42 3.03 9.75
C THR A 307 18.83 4.33 10.33
N SER A 308 18.69 5.42 9.56
CA SER A 308 18.03 6.63 10.07
C SER A 308 16.50 6.51 10.12
N PHE A 309 15.89 5.60 9.35
CA PHE A 309 14.43 5.42 9.28
C PHE A 309 13.91 4.18 10.02
N MET A 310 14.69 3.10 10.06
CA MET A 310 14.33 1.83 10.67
C MET A 310 15.48 1.25 11.50
N ASP A 311 15.13 0.43 12.50
CA ASP A 311 16.12 -0.28 13.30
C ASP A 311 16.92 -1.28 12.44
N PRO A 312 18.24 -1.49 12.68
CA PRO A 312 19.02 -2.51 11.97
C PRO A 312 18.37 -3.89 11.94
N SER A 313 17.69 -4.29 13.01
CA SER A 313 16.97 -5.56 13.07
C SER A 313 15.73 -5.63 12.18
N SER A 314 15.26 -4.52 11.61
CA SER A 314 14.08 -4.43 10.74
C SER A 314 14.38 -4.50 9.24
N PHE A 315 15.64 -4.57 8.81
CA PHE A 315 15.97 -4.71 7.39
C PHE A 315 17.09 -5.71 7.11
N PRO A 316 17.06 -6.38 5.92
CA PRO A 316 17.96 -7.49 5.62
C PRO A 316 19.46 -7.20 5.76
N LYS A 317 20.20 -8.22 6.19
CA LYS A 317 21.69 -8.21 6.29
C LYS A 317 22.37 -7.75 5.00
N GLN A 318 21.84 -8.12 3.82
CA GLN A 318 22.37 -7.71 2.52
C GLN A 318 22.37 -6.19 2.28
N TYR A 319 21.59 -5.43 3.06
CA TYR A 319 21.54 -3.97 3.01
C TYR A 319 22.25 -3.31 4.21
N GLY A 320 22.99 -4.09 4.99
CA GLY A 320 23.77 -3.63 6.14
C GLY A 320 23.03 -3.64 7.48
N GLY A 321 21.85 -4.27 7.53
CA GLY A 321 21.07 -4.49 8.75
C GLY A 321 21.41 -5.82 9.40
N GLU A 322 20.47 -6.31 10.22
CA GLU A 322 20.62 -7.51 11.06
C GLU A 322 19.50 -8.53 10.83
N LEU A 323 18.43 -8.14 10.12
CA LEU A 323 17.30 -9.02 9.86
C LEU A 323 17.75 -10.25 9.06
N ASP A 324 17.48 -11.41 9.62
CA ASP A 324 17.60 -12.67 8.92
C ASP A 324 16.39 -12.86 8.00
N TRP A 325 16.50 -12.38 6.76
CA TRP A 325 15.46 -12.47 5.73
C TRP A 325 16.09 -12.32 4.34
N GLU A 326 15.75 -13.23 3.43
CA GLU A 326 16.16 -13.19 2.03
C GLU A 326 14.95 -13.09 1.08
N TRP A 327 15.20 -12.69 -0.16
CA TRP A 327 14.13 -12.51 -1.14
C TRP A 327 13.31 -13.80 -1.34
N GLY A 328 12.01 -13.72 -1.05
CA GLY A 328 11.11 -14.86 -1.16
C GLY A 328 10.92 -15.66 0.12
N ASP A 329 11.59 -15.32 1.21
CA ASP A 329 11.29 -15.86 2.53
C ASP A 329 9.86 -15.48 2.97
N MET A 330 9.31 -16.28 3.88
CA MET A 330 8.14 -15.86 4.64
C MET A 330 8.51 -14.78 5.66
N PRO A 331 7.55 -14.02 6.20
CA PRO A 331 7.81 -13.00 7.21
C PRO A 331 8.63 -13.56 8.39
N ASN A 332 9.58 -12.78 8.89
CA ASN A 332 10.29 -13.04 10.14
C ASN A 332 9.77 -12.04 11.18
N LEU A 333 8.76 -12.47 11.94
CA LEU A 333 8.04 -11.63 12.89
C LEU A 333 8.94 -11.20 14.07
N ASP A 334 8.75 -9.99 14.57
CA ASP A 334 9.30 -9.57 15.86
C ASP A 334 8.46 -10.11 17.03
N GLU A 335 9.00 -10.04 18.25
CA GLU A 335 8.38 -10.60 19.45
C GLU A 335 6.93 -10.12 19.67
N PRO A 336 6.61 -8.80 19.59
CA PRO A 336 5.21 -8.36 19.72
C PRO A 336 4.28 -8.93 18.64
N ALA A 337 4.77 -9.10 17.40
CA ALA A 337 3.96 -9.73 16.35
C ALA A 337 3.79 -11.24 16.59
N GLN A 338 4.81 -11.92 17.13
CA GLN A 338 4.70 -13.33 17.50
C GLN A 338 3.69 -13.55 18.63
N GLU A 339 3.59 -12.66 19.60
CA GLU A 339 2.57 -12.74 20.66
C GLU A 339 1.15 -12.71 20.09
N LEU A 340 0.89 -11.86 19.11
CA LEU A 340 -0.45 -11.72 18.52
C LEU A 340 -0.77 -12.76 17.44
N VAL A 341 0.20 -13.10 16.58
CA VAL A 341 -0.03 -13.91 15.38
C VAL A 341 0.96 -15.07 15.21
N GLY A 342 1.71 -15.43 16.24
CA GLY A 342 2.70 -16.52 16.22
C GLY A 342 2.11 -17.89 15.84
N ALA A 343 0.81 -18.10 16.06
CA ALA A 343 0.09 -19.27 15.56
C ALA A 343 0.25 -19.47 14.03
N LEU A 344 0.39 -18.38 13.26
CA LEU A 344 0.63 -18.47 11.82
C LEU A 344 1.98 -19.11 11.48
N GLU A 345 2.95 -19.11 12.39
CA GLU A 345 4.27 -19.74 12.24
C GLU A 345 4.29 -21.23 12.62
N GLU A 346 3.13 -21.81 12.97
CA GLU A 346 3.02 -23.20 13.43
C GLU A 346 2.16 -24.09 12.53
N LEU A 347 1.15 -23.50 11.90
CA LEU A 347 0.10 -24.21 11.18
C LEU A 347 0.54 -24.81 9.84
N GLY A 348 1.77 -24.54 9.41
CA GLY A 348 2.32 -24.98 8.13
C GLY A 348 1.78 -24.17 6.94
N PRO A 349 2.40 -24.35 5.75
CA PRO A 349 2.04 -23.58 4.55
C PRO A 349 0.55 -23.65 4.16
N LYS A 350 -0.10 -24.79 4.43
CA LYS A 350 -1.51 -24.99 4.13
C LYS A 350 -2.43 -24.43 5.20
N GLY A 351 -1.96 -24.13 6.41
CA GLY A 351 -2.77 -23.63 7.51
C GLY A 351 -3.62 -24.70 8.20
N ASP A 352 -3.35 -25.98 7.97
CA ASP A 352 -4.08 -27.14 8.47
C ASP A 352 -3.41 -27.82 9.68
N GLY A 353 -2.20 -27.38 10.07
CA GLY A 353 -1.49 -27.90 11.23
C GLY A 353 -2.15 -27.57 12.57
N GLU A 354 -1.55 -28.09 13.64
CA GLU A 354 -1.95 -27.84 15.02
C GLU A 354 -1.09 -26.74 15.65
N ILE A 355 -1.68 -25.95 16.55
CA ILE A 355 -0.94 -24.94 17.31
C ILE A 355 -0.40 -25.64 18.56
N SER A 356 0.91 -25.70 18.69
CA SER A 356 1.56 -26.37 19.83
C SER A 356 1.66 -25.42 21.02
N THR A 357 1.50 -25.95 22.23
CA THR A 357 1.71 -25.19 23.47
C THR A 357 3.19 -24.97 23.80
N GLU A 358 4.11 -25.61 23.06
CA GLU A 358 5.57 -25.58 23.26
C GLU A 358 6.27 -24.68 22.22
N SER A 359 5.75 -23.46 22.01
CA SER A 359 6.20 -22.58 20.91
C SER A 359 7.59 -21.95 21.09
N SER A 360 8.22 -22.10 22.27
CA SER A 360 9.38 -21.30 22.68
C SER A 360 10.76 -21.72 22.14
N ASN A 361 10.89 -22.84 21.41
CA ASN A 361 12.19 -23.37 20.97
C ASN A 361 12.40 -23.49 19.44
N LYS A 362 11.50 -22.96 18.61
CA LYS A 362 11.61 -23.08 17.13
C LYS A 362 12.64 -22.10 16.56
N THR A 363 13.48 -22.56 15.63
CA THR A 363 14.42 -21.67 14.94
C THR A 363 13.71 -20.70 13.99
N VAL A 364 14.37 -19.62 13.58
CA VAL A 364 13.82 -18.66 12.59
C VAL A 364 13.44 -19.38 11.29
N GLU A 365 14.26 -20.31 10.82
CA GLU A 365 14.02 -21.08 9.61
C GLU A 365 12.83 -22.02 9.75
N GLU A 366 12.62 -22.62 10.93
CA GLU A 366 11.44 -23.44 11.21
C GLU A 366 10.16 -22.61 11.16
N ARG A 367 10.15 -21.45 11.83
CA ARG A 367 9.01 -20.51 11.83
C ARG A 367 8.67 -20.06 10.42
N LYS A 368 9.67 -19.63 9.63
CA LYS A 368 9.49 -19.26 8.21
C LYS A 368 8.93 -20.41 7.36
N ARG A 369 9.41 -21.65 7.55
CA ARG A 369 8.92 -22.82 6.79
C ARG A 369 7.46 -23.15 7.13
N ASN A 370 7.08 -22.98 8.38
CA ASN A 370 5.76 -23.30 8.89
C ASN A 370 4.77 -22.13 8.78
N PHE A 371 5.22 -20.97 8.31
CA PHE A 371 4.34 -19.81 8.11
C PHE A 371 3.21 -20.12 7.11
N VAL A 372 1.97 -19.80 7.48
CA VAL A 372 0.78 -19.97 6.63
C VAL A 372 0.90 -19.16 5.34
N LYS A 373 0.74 -19.84 4.20
CA LYS A 373 0.73 -19.19 2.88
C LYS A 373 -0.66 -18.76 2.47
N GLY A 374 -0.75 -17.80 1.55
CA GLY A 374 -2.01 -17.36 0.97
C GLY A 374 -2.79 -16.30 1.77
N PRO A 375 -4.09 -16.13 1.45
CA PRO A 375 -4.95 -15.13 2.07
C PRO A 375 -5.14 -15.31 3.58
N VAL A 376 -4.98 -14.22 4.33
CA VAL A 376 -5.15 -14.10 5.79
C VAL A 376 -5.73 -12.72 6.10
N ALA A 377 -6.56 -12.59 7.14
CA ALA A 377 -7.05 -11.31 7.65
C ALA A 377 -6.89 -11.19 9.18
N TRP A 378 -6.68 -9.97 9.64
CA TRP A 378 -6.62 -9.58 11.06
C TRP A 378 -7.91 -8.85 11.44
N LEU A 379 -8.63 -9.36 12.44
CA LEU A 379 -9.89 -8.78 12.92
C LEU A 379 -9.81 -8.30 14.38
N LYS A 380 -8.60 -8.04 14.89
CA LYS A 380 -8.27 -7.69 16.28
C LYS A 380 -8.46 -8.82 17.28
N ASP A 381 -9.67 -9.39 17.36
CA ASP A 381 -10.01 -10.48 18.27
C ASP A 381 -9.66 -11.88 17.72
N ARG A 382 -9.46 -11.97 16.40
CA ARG A 382 -9.15 -13.21 15.70
C ARG A 382 -8.39 -12.99 14.40
N ILE A 383 -7.78 -14.06 13.93
CA ILE A 383 -7.16 -14.20 12.61
C ILE A 383 -8.04 -15.13 11.77
N GLU A 384 -8.33 -14.72 10.55
CA GLU A 384 -9.04 -15.56 9.58
C GLU A 384 -8.08 -16.02 8.48
N ILE A 385 -7.98 -17.32 8.27
CA ILE A 385 -7.24 -17.92 7.15
C ILE A 385 -8.24 -18.27 6.06
N PHE A 386 -8.02 -17.74 4.85
CA PHE A 386 -8.89 -17.92 3.69
C PHE A 386 -8.19 -18.63 2.53
N GLY A 387 -8.83 -18.69 1.37
CA GLY A 387 -8.29 -19.20 0.13
C GLY A 387 -8.83 -20.56 -0.28
N SER A 388 -8.14 -21.18 -1.23
CA SER A 388 -8.41 -22.54 -1.70
C SER A 388 -7.12 -23.30 -1.99
N ILE A 389 -7.17 -24.63 -1.83
CA ILE A 389 -6.07 -25.55 -2.14
C ILE A 389 -6.64 -26.67 -3.00
N GLY A 390 -6.11 -26.85 -4.22
CA GLY A 390 -6.63 -27.88 -5.14
C GLY A 390 -8.11 -27.70 -5.47
N GLY A 391 -8.58 -26.44 -5.53
CA GLY A 391 -9.99 -26.10 -5.76
C GLY A 391 -10.92 -26.28 -4.53
N GLN A 392 -10.43 -26.82 -3.42
CA GLN A 392 -11.19 -26.95 -2.19
C GLN A 392 -11.05 -25.71 -1.31
N LYS A 393 -12.16 -25.25 -0.74
CA LYS A 393 -12.20 -24.06 0.13
C LYS A 393 -11.39 -24.31 1.40
N ARG A 394 -10.49 -23.37 1.73
CA ARG A 394 -9.71 -23.37 2.98
C ARG A 394 -10.25 -22.29 3.93
N ARG A 395 -10.67 -22.68 5.13
CA ARG A 395 -11.11 -21.76 6.19
C ARG A 395 -10.61 -22.22 7.56
N LYS A 396 -10.02 -21.31 8.33
CA LYS A 396 -9.65 -21.52 9.73
C LYS A 396 -9.67 -20.20 10.47
N THR A 397 -10.28 -20.19 11.65
CA THR A 397 -10.33 -19.02 12.54
C THR A 397 -9.44 -19.31 13.75
N ILE A 398 -8.59 -18.36 14.10
CA ILE A 398 -7.68 -18.45 15.25
C ILE A 398 -8.02 -17.30 16.20
N PRO A 399 -8.47 -17.56 17.43
CA PRO A 399 -8.68 -16.49 18.41
C PRO A 399 -7.32 -15.90 18.83
N VAL A 400 -7.27 -14.58 19.01
CA VAL A 400 -6.11 -13.89 19.55
C VAL A 400 -6.33 -13.72 21.06
N GLN A 401 -5.42 -14.21 21.88
CA GLN A 401 -5.51 -14.03 23.34
C GLN A 401 -5.06 -12.63 23.73
N GLY A 402 -6.01 -11.76 24.11
CA GLY A 402 -5.75 -10.56 24.93
C GLY A 402 -6.22 -9.22 24.35
N GLU A 403 -7.39 -8.75 24.78
CA GLU A 403 -7.46 -7.41 25.36
C GLU A 403 -7.23 -7.57 26.87
N GLN A 404 -6.10 -7.10 27.38
CA GLN A 404 -6.06 -6.74 28.80
C GLN A 404 -7.02 -5.55 28.95
N LYS A 405 -8.12 -5.76 29.69
CA LYS A 405 -8.94 -4.66 30.22
C LYS A 405 -7.98 -3.66 30.89
N PRO A 406 -8.08 -2.35 30.63
CA PRO A 406 -7.29 -1.37 31.37
C PRO A 406 -7.52 -1.58 32.87
N SER A 407 -6.43 -1.64 33.63
CA SER A 407 -6.50 -1.81 35.08
C SER A 407 -7.34 -0.67 35.69
N GLU A 408 -8.12 -0.95 36.74
CA GLU A 408 -8.93 0.05 37.46
C GLU A 408 -8.11 1.25 37.96
N THR A 409 -6.79 1.13 37.99
CA THR A 409 -5.84 2.20 38.30
C THR A 409 -5.74 3.31 37.23
N ASP A 410 -6.06 3.04 35.96
CA ASP A 410 -6.04 4.06 34.90
C ASP A 410 -7.35 4.88 34.82
N GLN A 411 -8.42 4.44 35.46
CA GLN A 411 -9.67 5.20 35.54
C GLN A 411 -9.61 6.31 36.61
N ALA A 412 -8.72 6.18 37.60
CA ALA A 412 -8.57 7.17 38.67
C ALA A 412 -7.81 8.44 38.24
N VAL A 413 -6.95 8.36 37.21
CA VAL A 413 -6.14 9.51 36.76
C VAL A 413 -6.91 10.41 35.79
N VAL A 414 -7.94 9.88 35.11
CA VAL A 414 -8.77 10.66 34.18
C VAL A 414 -9.93 11.38 34.89
N SER A 415 -10.34 10.91 36.08
CA SER A 415 -11.47 11.49 36.81
C SER A 415 -11.18 12.82 37.52
N GLU A 416 -9.91 13.19 37.73
CA GLU A 416 -9.57 14.46 38.44
C GLU A 416 -9.36 15.67 37.51
N ALA A 417 -9.33 15.49 36.18
CA ALA A 417 -9.00 16.57 35.25
C ALA A 417 -10.20 17.35 34.65
N ASN A 418 -11.46 16.94 34.88
CA ASN A 418 -12.64 17.57 34.28
C ASN A 418 -13.71 18.01 35.30
N GLY A 419 -13.29 18.74 36.33
CA GLY A 419 -14.20 19.45 37.22
C GLY A 419 -14.80 20.71 36.57
N VAL A 420 -15.84 20.54 35.73
CA VAL A 420 -16.84 21.59 35.45
C VAL A 420 -18.22 20.96 35.55
N VAL A 421 -18.89 21.21 36.68
CA VAL A 421 -20.28 20.83 36.92
C VAL A 421 -21.18 21.84 36.19
N VAL A 422 -21.97 21.36 35.23
CA VAL A 422 -23.13 22.11 34.72
C VAL A 422 -24.37 21.47 35.32
N GLU A 423 -24.96 22.16 36.30
CA GLU A 423 -26.27 21.84 36.88
C GLU A 423 -27.37 21.99 35.80
N VAL A 424 -28.13 20.92 35.58
CA VAL A 424 -29.38 20.97 34.81
C VAL A 424 -30.53 20.73 35.78
N THR A 425 -31.24 21.80 36.12
CA THR A 425 -32.49 21.76 36.89
C THR A 425 -33.63 21.17 36.04
N PRO A 426 -34.42 20.21 36.54
CA PRO A 426 -35.60 19.72 35.83
C PRO A 426 -36.80 20.64 36.11
N ALA A 427 -37.46 21.13 35.07
CA ALA A 427 -38.73 21.86 35.21
C ALA A 427 -39.90 20.86 35.29
N ALA A 428 -40.68 21.02 36.36
CA ALA A 428 -41.80 20.18 36.74
C ALA A 428 -43.05 20.38 35.87
N THR A 429 -43.81 19.30 35.76
CA THR A 429 -45.18 19.17 35.26
C THR A 429 -46.17 19.88 36.20
N THR A 430 -47.14 20.60 35.63
CA THR A 430 -48.43 20.87 36.29
C THR A 430 -49.57 20.72 35.29
N GLU A 431 -50.56 19.92 35.70
CA GLU A 431 -51.84 19.64 35.05
C GLU A 431 -52.79 20.84 35.08
N GLY A 432 -53.79 20.85 34.19
CA GLY A 432 -54.95 21.74 34.23
C GLY A 432 -55.92 21.49 33.07
N GLU A 433 -57.09 20.93 33.41
CA GLU A 433 -58.22 20.55 32.55
C GLU A 433 -58.87 21.71 31.77
N GLU A 434 -59.50 21.45 30.60
CA GLU A 434 -60.97 21.52 30.42
C GLU A 434 -61.47 21.24 28.98
N LYS A 435 -62.37 20.25 28.90
CA LYS A 435 -63.66 20.16 28.16
C LYS A 435 -63.77 20.31 26.62
N LEU A 436 -64.05 19.14 26.03
CA LEU A 436 -65.12 18.79 25.07
C LEU A 436 -66.21 19.85 24.76
N VAL A 437 -66.51 20.15 23.48
CA VAL A 437 -67.86 20.37 22.89
C VAL A 437 -67.85 20.25 21.33
N THR A 438 -68.56 19.23 20.86
CA THR A 438 -69.40 19.00 19.63
C THR A 438 -69.14 19.62 18.23
N THR A 439 -69.22 18.71 17.24
CA THR A 439 -69.61 18.72 15.79
C THR A 439 -70.86 19.55 15.39
N PRO A 440 -71.34 19.64 14.10
CA PRO A 440 -70.96 18.96 12.83
C PRO A 440 -70.94 19.80 11.50
N GLU A 441 -70.50 19.11 10.43
CA GLU A 441 -70.88 19.14 8.98
C GLU A 441 -71.40 20.40 8.23
N ALA A 442 -70.84 20.63 7.02
CA ALA A 442 -71.61 20.88 5.80
C ALA A 442 -70.78 20.63 4.51
N GLN A 443 -71.29 19.77 3.62
CA GLN A 443 -70.90 19.66 2.21
C GLN A 443 -71.53 20.79 1.37
N VAL A 444 -70.84 21.28 0.34
CA VAL A 444 -71.48 21.74 -0.92
C VAL A 444 -70.58 21.42 -2.13
N ASN A 445 -71.21 20.83 -3.15
CA ASN A 445 -70.69 20.42 -4.45
C ASN A 445 -70.44 21.58 -5.43
N GLY A 446 -69.54 21.34 -6.39
CA GLY A 446 -69.79 21.60 -7.82
C GLY A 446 -69.10 22.81 -8.45
N THR A 447 -68.28 22.57 -9.48
CA THR A 447 -68.67 22.69 -10.91
C THR A 447 -67.42 22.75 -11.81
N THR A 448 -67.51 21.99 -12.91
CA THR A 448 -66.68 21.90 -14.12
C THR A 448 -66.45 23.21 -14.87
N VAL A 449 -65.35 23.32 -15.66
CA VAL A 449 -65.35 23.37 -17.16
C VAL A 449 -63.95 23.79 -17.69
N SER A 450 -63.52 23.04 -18.72
CA SER A 450 -62.56 23.22 -19.84
C SER A 450 -61.85 24.58 -20.02
N SER A 451 -60.63 24.64 -20.57
CA SER A 451 -60.10 23.90 -21.75
C SER A 451 -58.58 23.76 -21.71
#